data_AF-A0AA41SUQ8-F1
#
_entry.id   AF-A0AA41SUQ8-F1
#
_cell.length_a   1.000
_cell.length_b   1.000
_cell.length_c   1.000
_cell.angle_alpha   90.00
_cell.angle_beta   90.00
_cell.angle_gamma   90.00
#
_symmetry.space_group_name_H-M   'P 1'
#
loop_
_entity.id
_entity.type
_entity.pdbx_description
1 polymer ?
#
loop_
_entity_poly.entity_id
_entity_poly.type
_entity_poly.pdbx_seq_one_letter_code
_entity_poly.pdbx_strand_id
1 'polypeptide(L)'
;MIQQVFNLFSTQESFAAWDKTLLDTFLTGLYQQLDDLKACVTQQVGVEEAPLRALRKYFHRLTVYLKGRKYLPCAWEVVRAEIVRSFSSSANLYERLRSKE
;
A
#
# COMPACT_ATOMS: atom_id res chain seq x y z
N MET A 1 -2.51 4.41 3.55
CA MET A 1 -1.61 3.28 3.23
C MET A 1 -1.95 2.69 1.87
N ILE A 2 -3.21 2.33 1.62
CA ILE A 2 -3.70 1.80 0.34
C ILE A 2 -3.24 2.62 -0.88
N GLN A 3 -3.34 3.96 -0.83
CA GLN A 3 -2.88 4.83 -1.94
C GLN A 3 -1.40 4.65 -2.28
N GLN A 4 -0.55 4.46 -1.27
CA GLN A 4 0.89 4.29 -1.49
C GLN A 4 1.20 2.91 -2.08
N VAL A 5 0.45 1.88 -1.67
CA VAL A 5 0.52 0.54 -2.26
C VAL A 5 0.08 0.59 -3.72
N PHE A 6 -1.07 1.21 -4.01
CA PHE A 6 -1.56 1.38 -5.38
C PHE A 6 -0.50 2.05 -6.26
N ASN A 7 0.08 3.17 -5.81
CA ASN A 7 1.12 3.87 -6.57
C ASN A 7 2.39 3.02 -6.81
N LEU A 8 2.76 2.15 -5.87
CA LEU A 8 3.92 1.27 -6.01
C LEU A 8 3.70 0.17 -7.06
N PHE A 9 2.50 -0.43 -7.05
CA PHE A 9 2.15 -1.55 -7.92
C PHE A 9 1.62 -1.14 -9.30
N SER A 10 1.22 0.12 -9.49
CA SER A 10 0.81 0.70 -10.80
C SER A 10 2.00 1.17 -11.66
N THR A 11 3.19 0.59 -11.48
CA THR A 11 4.42 0.92 -12.20
C THR A 11 4.71 -0.09 -13.31
N GLN A 12 5.39 0.32 -14.38
CA GLN A 12 5.74 -0.59 -15.48
C GLN A 12 6.60 -1.76 -14.98
N GLU A 13 7.48 -1.52 -14.02
CA GLU A 13 8.33 -2.55 -13.42
C GLU A 13 7.53 -3.57 -12.61
N SER A 14 6.43 -3.15 -11.96
CA SER A 14 5.49 -4.05 -11.30
C SER A 14 4.73 -4.91 -12.31
N PHE A 15 4.22 -4.30 -13.40
CA PHE A 15 3.57 -5.04 -14.48
C PHE A 15 4.49 -6.04 -15.19
N ALA A 16 5.80 -5.78 -15.20
CA ALA A 16 6.79 -6.72 -15.73
C ALA A 16 7.14 -7.85 -14.74
N ALA A 17 6.95 -7.63 -13.43
CA ALA A 17 7.36 -8.56 -12.38
C ALA A 17 6.26 -9.55 -11.97
N TRP A 18 4.99 -9.18 -12.13
CA TRP A 18 3.85 -9.95 -11.62
C TRP A 18 2.95 -10.46 -12.75
N ASP A 19 2.20 -11.52 -12.47
CA ASP A 19 1.13 -11.97 -13.37
C ASP A 19 0.12 -10.84 -13.59
N LYS A 20 -0.18 -10.55 -14.86
CA LYS A 20 -1.00 -9.41 -15.25
C LYS A 20 -2.42 -9.51 -14.70
N THR A 21 -3.01 -10.70 -14.72
CA THR A 21 -4.40 -10.92 -14.28
C THR A 21 -4.50 -10.75 -12.76
N LEU A 22 -3.54 -11.31 -12.02
CA LEU A 22 -3.48 -11.17 -10.56
C LEU A 22 -3.21 -9.72 -10.15
N LEU A 23 -2.28 -9.04 -10.83
CA LEU A 23 -1.96 -7.65 -10.56
C LEU A 23 -3.13 -6.71 -10.85
N ASP A 24 -3.84 -6.91 -11.98
CA ASP A 24 -5.01 -6.13 -12.34
C ASP A 24 -6.16 -6.31 -11.33
N THR A 25 -6.42 -7.55 -10.93
CA THR A 25 -7.39 -7.87 -9.88
C THR A 25 -7.00 -7.19 -8.56
N PHE A 26 -5.71 -7.24 -8.20
CA PHE A 26 -5.21 -6.59 -6.98
C PHE A 26 -5.38 -5.07 -7.02
N LEU A 27 -4.97 -4.41 -8.11
CA LEU A 27 -5.11 -2.97 -8.28
C LEU A 27 -6.57 -2.52 -8.28
N THR A 28 -7.45 -3.29 -8.90
CA THR A 28 -8.90 -3.05 -8.88
C THR A 28 -9.46 -3.12 -7.46
N GLY A 29 -9.08 -4.14 -6.70
CA GLY A 29 -9.47 -4.27 -5.28
C GLY A 29 -8.97 -3.10 -4.43
N LEU A 30 -7.72 -2.67 -4.62
CA LEU A 30 -7.18 -1.49 -3.93
C LEU A 30 -7.93 -0.21 -4.30
N TYR A 31 -8.29 -0.05 -5.57
CA TYR A 31 -9.03 1.12 -6.05
C TYR A 31 -10.43 1.20 -5.42
N GLN A 32 -11.14 0.08 -5.35
CA GLN A 32 -12.44 0.01 -4.67
C GLN A 32 -12.32 0.41 -3.20
N GLN A 33 -11.33 -0.13 -2.48
CA GLN A 33 -11.10 0.26 -1.08
C GLN A 33 -10.74 1.74 -0.91
N LEU A 34 -10.04 2.34 -1.88
CA LEU A 34 -9.75 3.78 -1.86
C LEU A 34 -11.03 4.60 -1.99
N ASP A 35 -11.94 4.23 -2.87
CA ASP A 35 -13.20 4.95 -3.05
C ASP A 35 -14.11 4.82 -1.82
N ASP A 36 -14.18 3.64 -1.21
CA ASP A 36 -14.90 3.43 0.06
C ASP A 36 -14.32 4.32 1.18
N LEU A 37 -12.99 4.41 1.30
CA LEU A 37 -12.33 5.26 2.29
C LEU A 37 -12.51 6.76 2.01
N LYS A 38 -12.53 7.19 0.76
CA LYS A 38 -12.77 8.60 0.40
C LYS A 38 -14.13 9.06 0.91
N ALA A 39 -15.15 8.21 0.86
CA ALA A 39 -16.47 8.53 1.40
C ALA A 39 -16.42 8.85 2.91
N CYS A 40 -15.53 8.19 3.67
CA CYS A 40 -15.31 8.47 5.09
C CYS A 40 -14.48 9.75 5.34
N VAL A 41 -13.55 10.11 4.44
CA VAL A 41 -12.62 11.24 4.63
C VAL A 41 -13.30 12.60 4.46
N THR A 42 -14.48 12.66 3.84
CA THR A 42 -15.25 13.90 3.63
C THR A 42 -15.62 14.66 4.93
N GLN A 43 -15.38 14.08 6.12
CA GLN A 43 -15.69 14.66 7.42
C GLN A 43 -14.47 15.05 8.29
N GLN A 44 -13.23 14.80 7.87
CA GLN A 44 -12.04 15.03 8.70
C GLN A 44 -11.09 16.08 8.08
N VAL A 45 -11.41 17.36 8.29
CA VAL A 45 -10.49 18.47 8.06
C VAL A 45 -9.50 18.52 9.24
N GLY A 46 -8.36 17.83 9.10
CA GLY A 46 -7.30 17.86 10.11
C GLY A 46 -6.45 16.60 10.24
N VAL A 47 -6.33 15.77 9.19
CA VAL A 47 -5.41 14.63 9.23
C VAL A 47 -3.99 15.14 9.48
N GLU A 48 -3.43 14.77 10.63
CA GLU A 48 -2.10 15.15 11.07
C GLU A 48 -1.07 14.85 9.97
N GLU A 49 -0.37 15.87 9.48
CA GLU A 49 0.56 15.72 8.35
C GLU A 49 1.73 14.79 8.66
N ALA A 50 2.09 14.66 9.94
CA ALA A 50 3.23 13.87 10.39
C ALA A 50 3.08 12.35 10.12
N PRO A 51 1.98 11.68 10.54
CA PRO A 51 1.70 10.29 10.15
C PRO A 51 1.71 10.05 8.64
N LEU A 52 1.10 10.93 7.85
CA LEU A 52 1.08 10.82 6.39
C LEU A 52 2.48 10.95 5.79
N ARG A 53 3.31 11.87 6.32
CA ARG A 53 4.70 12.07 5.89
C ARG A 53 5.58 10.86 6.22
N ALA A 54 5.43 10.29 7.41
CA ALA A 54 6.15 9.08 7.81
C ALA A 54 5.82 7.91 6.88
N LEU A 55 4.54 7.74 6.54
CA LEU A 55 4.08 6.71 5.62
C LEU A 55 4.65 6.89 4.21
N ARG A 56 4.62 8.11 3.66
CA ARG A 56 5.25 8.42 2.36
C ARG A 56 6.75 8.11 2.37
N LYS A 57 7.46 8.46 3.44
CA LYS A 57 8.90 8.18 3.60
C LYS A 57 9.18 6.67 3.63
N TYR A 58 8.31 5.89 4.28
CA TYR A 58 8.42 4.45 4.33
C TYR A 58 8.28 3.82 2.93
N PHE A 59 7.24 4.17 2.17
CA PHE A 59 7.06 3.65 0.81
C PHE A 59 8.16 4.13 -0.15
N HIS A 60 8.63 5.36 0.01
CA HIS A 60 9.78 5.86 -0.73
C HIS A 60 11.02 4.98 -0.53
N ARG A 61 11.28 4.50 0.69
CA ARG A 61 12.39 3.57 0.96
C ARG A 61 12.24 2.25 0.22
N LEU A 62 11.02 1.72 0.10
CA LEU A 62 10.75 0.51 -0.68
C LEU A 62 11.03 0.72 -2.17
N THR A 63 10.61 1.86 -2.73
CA THR A 63 10.91 2.22 -4.12
C THR A 63 12.42 2.37 -4.36
N VAL A 64 13.14 3.02 -3.45
CA VAL A 64 14.61 3.14 -3.52
C VAL A 64 15.28 1.77 -3.42
N TYR A 65 14.79 0.89 -2.54
CA TYR A 65 15.28 -0.48 -2.42
C TYR A 65 15.13 -1.26 -3.74
N LEU A 66 13.95 -1.22 -4.36
CA LEU A 66 13.71 -1.90 -5.64
C LEU A 66 14.64 -1.39 -6.74
N LYS A 67 14.81 -0.07 -6.84
CA LYS A 67 15.76 0.56 -7.78
C LYS A 67 17.20 0.09 -7.53
N GLY A 68 17.64 0.09 -6.29
CA GLY A 68 18.99 -0.39 -5.91
C GLY A 68 19.21 -1.87 -6.19
N ARG A 69 18.13 -2.67 -6.18
CA ARG A 69 18.15 -4.10 -6.54
C ARG A 69 17.82 -4.36 -8.01
N LYS A 70 17.75 -3.32 -8.85
CA LYS A 70 17.43 -3.42 -10.28
C LYS A 70 16.14 -4.19 -10.55
N TYR A 71 15.17 -4.10 -9.64
CA TYR A 71 13.87 -4.76 -9.75
C TYR A 71 13.94 -6.28 -9.94
N LEU A 72 14.99 -6.93 -9.40
CA LEU A 72 15.13 -8.38 -9.46
C LEU A 72 13.93 -9.08 -8.77
N PRO A 73 13.53 -10.29 -9.22
CA PRO A 73 12.40 -11.02 -8.65
C PRO A 73 12.47 -11.19 -7.13
N CYS A 74 13.62 -11.55 -6.57
CA CYS A 74 13.79 -11.68 -5.12
C CYS A 74 13.57 -10.36 -4.37
N ALA A 75 13.86 -9.21 -4.99
CA ALA A 75 13.60 -7.90 -4.38
C ALA A 75 12.10 -7.59 -4.35
N TRP A 76 11.38 -7.97 -5.41
CA TRP A 76 9.92 -7.87 -5.45
C TRP A 76 9.25 -8.76 -4.41
N GLU A 77 9.75 -9.97 -4.18
CA GLU A 77 9.24 -10.84 -3.11
C GLU A 77 9.40 -10.23 -1.71
N VAL A 78 10.53 -9.57 -1.44
CA VAL A 78 10.73 -8.82 -0.19
C VAL A 78 9.70 -7.70 -0.03
N VAL A 79 9.47 -6.93 -1.09
CA VAL A 79 8.46 -5.86 -1.08
C VAL A 79 7.06 -6.45 -0.89
N ARG A 80 6.70 -7.53 -1.58
CA ARG A 80 5.41 -8.21 -1.41
C ARG A 80 5.18 -8.64 0.03
N ALA A 81 6.16 -9.30 0.65
CA ALA A 81 6.07 -9.73 2.05
C ALA A 81 5.87 -8.56 3.01
N GLU A 82 6.58 -7.46 2.77
CA GLU A 82 6.50 -6.25 3.59
C GLU A 82 5.12 -5.54 3.46
N ILE A 83 4.53 -5.58 2.27
CA ILE A 83 3.18 -5.07 2.00
C ILE A 83 2.12 -5.93 2.68
N VAL A 84 2.23 -7.26 2.60
CA VAL A 84 1.34 -8.20 3.32
C VAL A 84 1.41 -7.92 4.82
N ARG A 85 2.61 -7.79 5.40
CA ARG A 85 2.82 -7.47 6.81
C ARG A 85 2.13 -6.16 7.22
N SER A 86 2.22 -5.14 6.36
CA SER A 86 1.58 -3.84 6.59
C SER A 86 0.05 -3.96 6.58
N PHE A 87 -0.53 -4.69 5.63
CA PHE A 87 -1.97 -4.93 5.57
C PHE A 87 -2.48 -5.69 6.79
N SER A 88 -1.79 -6.76 7.21
CA SER A 88 -2.15 -7.50 8.42
C SER A 88 -2.12 -6.61 9.67
N SER A 89 -1.12 -5.73 9.77
CA SER A 89 -1.01 -4.78 10.88
C SER A 89 -2.17 -3.78 10.91
N SER A 90 -2.60 -3.27 9.74
CA SER A 90 -3.76 -2.38 9.63
C SER A 90 -5.07 -3.07 9.94
N ALA A 91 -5.27 -4.31 9.48
CA ALA A 91 -6.46 -5.11 9.82
C ALA A 91 -6.55 -5.35 11.34
N ASN A 92 -5.43 -5.72 11.98
CA ASN A 92 -5.37 -5.88 13.43
C ASN A 92 -5.66 -4.58 14.18
N LEU A 93 -5.17 -3.43 13.69
CA LEU A 93 -5.48 -2.14 14.30
C LEU A 93 -6.98 -1.82 14.19
N TYR A 94 -7.58 -2.08 13.02
CA TYR A 94 -9.01 -1.87 12.80
C TYR A 94 -9.86 -2.71 13.75
N GLU A 95 -9.58 -4.01 13.88
CA GLU A 95 -10.30 -4.89 14.82
C GLU A 95 -10.16 -4.43 16.28
N ARG A 96 -8.96 -3.96 16.68
CA ARG A 96 -8.74 -3.40 18.02
C ARG A 96 -9.44 -2.07 18.27
N LEU A 97 -9.72 -1.29 17.24
CA LEU A 97 -10.49 -0.06 17.36
C LEU A 97 -11.98 -0.40 17.51
N ARG A 98 -12.48 -1.34 16.70
CA ARG A 98 -13.86 -1.85 16.79
C ARG A 98 -14.14 -2.48 18.15
N SER A 99 -13.20 -3.23 18.73
CA SER A 99 -13.42 -3.88 20.04
C SER A 99 -13.41 -2.92 21.24
N LYS A 100 -13.18 -1.62 21.02
CA LYS A 100 -13.23 -0.57 22.05
C LYS A 100 -14.51 0.25 22.00
N GLU A 101 -15.36 0.02 21.00
CA GLU A 101 -16.73 0.54 20.91
C GLU A 101 -17.67 -0.38 21.71
#